data_AF-A0A972T7M5-F1
#
_entry.id   AF-A0A972T7M5-F1
#
_cell.length_a   1.000
_cell.length_b   1.000
_cell.length_c   1.000
_cell.angle_alpha   90.00
_cell.angle_beta   90.00
_cell.angle_gamma   90.00
#
_symmetry.space_group_name_H-M   'P 1'
#
loop_
_entity.id
_entity.type
_entity.pdbx_description
1 polymer ?
#
loop_
_entity_poly.entity_id
_entity_poly.type
_entity_poly.pdbx_seq_one_letter_code
_entity_poly.pdbx_strand_id
1 'polypeptide(L)'
;MNQRLMQAYRQAPWRTQIQRIAVLLLVLIAIGIIAGLYLSVSAQAATAAIQIRQFEATRDALKETNSNLEAELALITTSENMAKRAQEMGYQPLDPQTVQYLVIPEYPGRQPAMIAPPPSVPHPVKPLIRASYTQSLWDWVLENMARVGGSRDES
;
A
#
# COMPACT_ATOMS: atom_id res chain seq x y z
N MET A 1 69.45 37.08 -40.74
CA MET A 1 69.01 37.56 -39.42
C MET A 1 67.49 37.57 -39.37
N ASN A 2 66.98 37.21 -38.19
CA ASN A 2 65.62 37.40 -37.67
C ASN A 2 64.65 36.23 -37.84
N GLN A 3 64.63 35.45 -36.76
CA GLN A 3 63.87 34.26 -36.49
C GLN A 3 62.39 34.59 -36.25
N ARG A 4 61.58 33.62 -36.63
CA ARG A 4 60.14 33.47 -36.39
C ARG A 4 59.80 33.80 -34.93
N LEU A 5 59.19 34.94 -34.69
CA LEU A 5 58.62 35.26 -33.38
C LEU A 5 57.16 34.77 -33.33
N MET A 6 56.95 33.83 -32.40
CA MET A 6 55.67 33.45 -31.82
C MET A 6 54.70 32.59 -32.66
N GLN A 7 55.19 31.44 -33.15
CA GLN A 7 54.39 30.22 -33.03
C GLN A 7 54.67 29.59 -31.66
N ALA A 8 53.87 29.92 -30.64
CA ALA A 8 53.60 29.11 -29.45
C ALA A 8 53.06 29.97 -28.28
N TYR A 9 51.84 30.48 -28.39
CA TYR A 9 51.01 30.59 -27.19
C TYR A 9 49.96 29.49 -27.25
N ARG A 10 50.46 28.29 -26.97
CA ARG A 10 49.72 27.08 -26.60
C ARG A 10 48.47 27.46 -25.82
N GLN A 11 47.32 27.17 -26.43
CA GLN A 11 46.11 26.64 -25.78
C GLN A 11 45.97 27.04 -24.31
N ALA A 12 45.24 28.13 -24.07
CA ALA A 12 45.02 28.70 -22.74
C ALA A 12 44.63 27.60 -21.71
N PRO A 13 45.55 27.19 -20.82
CA PRO A 13 45.31 26.10 -19.86
C PRO A 13 44.27 26.47 -18.78
N TRP A 14 43.83 27.74 -18.77
CA TRP A 14 42.82 28.28 -17.85
C TRP A 14 41.46 27.58 -17.99
N ARG A 15 41.09 27.12 -19.20
CA ARG A 15 39.82 26.41 -19.43
C ARG A 15 39.79 25.08 -18.69
N THR A 16 40.88 24.33 -18.71
CA THR A 16 40.99 23.02 -18.06
C THR A 16 40.97 23.13 -16.54
N GLN A 17 41.53 24.21 -15.99
CA GLN A 17 41.47 24.48 -14.55
C GLN A 17 40.04 24.79 -14.09
N ILE A 18 39.33 25.66 -14.82
CA ILE A 18 37.92 25.96 -14.51
C ILE A 18 37.03 24.75 -14.73
N GLN A 19 37.28 23.94 -15.75
CA GLN A 19 36.50 22.73 -16.00
C GLN A 19 36.64 21.71 -14.85
N ARG A 20 37.83 21.56 -14.27
CA ARG A 20 38.03 20.71 -13.08
C ARG A 20 37.30 21.24 -11.85
N ILE A 21 37.36 22.56 -11.61
CA ILE A 21 36.63 23.20 -10.52
C ILE A 21 35.13 23.03 -10.72
N ALA A 22 34.63 23.24 -11.94
CA ALA A 22 33.22 23.09 -12.28
C ALA A 22 32.72 21.64 -12.09
N VAL A 23 33.50 20.64 -12.52
CA VAL A 23 33.17 19.23 -12.29
C VAL A 23 33.17 18.89 -10.80
N LEU A 24 34.15 19.37 -10.03
CA LEU A 24 34.20 19.14 -8.58
C LEU A 24 32.98 19.76 -7.89
N LEU A 25 32.61 20.98 -8.27
CA LEU A 25 31.45 21.69 -7.72
C LEU A 25 30.14 20.96 -8.08
N LEU A 26 30.03 20.44 -9.31
CA LEU A 26 28.87 19.67 -9.76
C LEU A 26 28.73 18.35 -8.98
N VAL A 27 29.82 17.64 -8.72
CA VAL A 27 29.83 16.43 -7.87
C VAL A 27 29.39 16.76 -6.44
N LEU A 28 29.87 17.86 -5.87
CA LEU A 28 29.44 18.31 -4.54
C LEU A 28 27.94 18.59 -4.47
N ILE A 29 27.39 19.27 -5.48
CA ILE A 29 25.95 19.54 -5.58
C ILE A 29 25.17 18.21 -5.70
N ALA A 30 25.64 17.28 -6.54
CA ALA A 30 25.00 15.97 -6.70
C ALA A 30 24.96 15.19 -5.37
N ILE A 31 26.05 15.17 -4.61
CA ILE A 31 26.11 14.55 -3.28
C ILE A 31 25.13 15.24 -2.32
N GLY A 32 25.05 16.58 -2.34
CA GLY A 32 24.10 17.34 -1.53
C GLY A 32 22.64 17.00 -1.84
N ILE A 33 22.29 16.84 -3.11
CA ILE A 33 20.95 16.43 -3.55
C ILE A 33 20.65 15.01 -3.06
N ILE A 34 21.59 14.07 -3.21
CA ILE A 34 21.44 12.68 -2.75
C ILE A 34 21.24 12.65 -1.23
N ALA A 35 22.07 13.38 -0.47
CA ALA A 35 21.96 13.48 0.98
C ALA A 35 20.63 14.11 1.42
N GLY A 36 20.19 15.19 0.77
CA GLY A 36 18.91 15.83 1.02
C GLY A 36 17.71 14.92 0.73
N LEU A 37 17.77 14.16 -0.37
CA LEU A 37 16.75 13.16 -0.71
C LEU A 37 16.72 12.03 0.34
N TYR A 38 17.88 11.52 0.74
CA TYR A 38 17.98 10.46 1.75
C TYR A 38 17.41 10.90 3.11
N LEU A 39 17.65 12.16 3.49
CA LEU A 39 17.07 12.76 4.70
C LEU A 39 15.55 12.97 4.57
N SER A 40 15.07 13.42 3.42
CA SER A 40 13.65 13.64 3.15
C SER A 40 12.84 12.34 3.12
N VAL A 41 13.38 11.27 2.54
CA VAL A 41 12.76 9.94 2.53
C VAL A 41 12.66 9.38 3.95
N SER A 42 13.69 9.60 4.78
CA SER A 42 13.69 9.17 6.19
C SER A 42 12.61 9.90 7.01
N ALA A 43 12.38 11.18 6.74
CA ALA A 43 11.36 11.98 7.42
C ALA A 43 9.92 11.61 7.00
N GLN A 44 9.68 11.36 5.70
CA GLN A 44 8.35 10.94 5.22
C GLN A 44 8.01 9.50 5.62
N ALA A 45 8.99 8.60 5.63
CA ALA A 45 8.81 7.21 6.07
C ALA A 45 8.39 7.13 7.54
N ALA A 46 8.94 8.00 8.40
CA ALA A 46 8.55 8.07 9.81
C ALA A 46 7.08 8.50 10.00
N THR A 47 6.60 9.46 9.23
CA THR A 47 5.19 9.91 9.31
C THR A 47 4.19 8.90 8.75
N ALA A 48 4.54 8.18 7.68
CA ALA A 48 3.70 7.12 7.11
C ALA A 48 3.61 5.90 8.04
N ALA A 49 4.71 5.55 8.71
CA ALA A 49 4.74 4.42 9.64
C ALA A 49 3.82 4.62 10.86
N ILE A 50 3.66 5.86 11.35
CA ILE A 50 2.77 6.15 12.48
C ILE A 50 1.30 5.87 12.10
N GLN A 51 0.88 6.31 10.92
CA GLN A 51 -0.49 6.10 10.45
C GLN A 51 -0.77 4.60 10.22
N ILE A 52 0.19 3.85 9.69
CA ILE A 52 0.04 2.40 9.52
C ILE A 52 -0.15 1.72 10.88
N ARG A 53 0.67 2.06 11.88
CA ARG A 53 0.54 1.52 13.23
C ARG A 53 -0.81 1.84 13.87
N GLN A 54 -1.37 3.02 13.61
CA GLN A 54 -2.69 3.40 14.14
C GLN A 54 -3.81 2.54 13.53
N PHE A 55 -3.71 2.22 12.23
CA PHE A 55 -4.67 1.38 11.54
C PHE A 55 -4.56 -0.07 11.99
N GLU A 56 -3.35 -0.58 12.19
CA GLU A 56 -3.10 -1.91 12.75
C GLU A 56 -3.72 -2.05 14.15
N ALA A 57 -3.45 -1.10 15.04
CA ALA A 57 -4.02 -1.09 16.39
C ALA A 57 -5.57 -1.06 16.37
N THR A 58 -6.15 -0.27 15.46
CA THR A 58 -7.61 -0.21 15.29
C THR A 58 -8.16 -1.56 14.78
N ARG A 59 -7.46 -2.19 13.83
CA ARG A 59 -7.79 -3.51 13.28
C ARG A 59 -7.82 -4.58 14.35
N ASP A 60 -6.81 -4.59 15.22
CA ASP A 60 -6.69 -5.58 16.29
C ASP A 60 -7.80 -5.40 17.33
N ALA A 61 -8.09 -4.16 17.73
CA ALA A 61 -9.19 -3.86 18.66
C ALA A 61 -10.55 -4.30 18.12
N LEU A 62 -10.82 -4.08 16.82
CA LEU A 62 -12.05 -4.54 16.17
C LEU A 62 -12.13 -6.07 16.12
N LYS A 63 -11.01 -6.74 15.84
CA LYS A 63 -10.96 -8.21 15.78
C LYS A 63 -11.24 -8.83 17.15
N GLU A 64 -10.66 -8.27 18.20
CA GLU A 64 -10.93 -8.67 19.58
C GLU A 64 -12.42 -8.51 19.91
N THR A 65 -13.00 -7.34 19.60
CA THR A 65 -14.43 -7.07 19.82
C THR A 65 -15.32 -8.08 19.10
N ASN A 66 -15.02 -8.37 17.83
CA ASN A 66 -15.82 -9.33 17.07
C ASN A 66 -15.71 -10.75 17.65
N SER A 67 -14.51 -11.19 18.04
CA SER A 67 -14.31 -12.48 18.68
C SER A 67 -15.06 -12.59 20.01
N ASN A 68 -15.13 -11.51 20.79
CA ASN A 68 -15.89 -11.48 22.03
C ASN A 68 -17.40 -11.58 21.77
N LEU A 69 -17.91 -10.85 20.78
CA LEU A 69 -19.31 -10.92 20.36
C LEU A 69 -19.68 -12.30 19.82
N GLU A 70 -18.80 -12.94 19.04
CA GLU A 70 -18.99 -14.30 18.56
C GLU A 70 -19.06 -15.30 19.72
N ALA A 71 -18.21 -15.16 20.73
CA ALA A 71 -18.25 -15.99 21.93
C ALA A 71 -19.54 -15.78 22.74
N GLU A 72 -19.98 -14.54 22.90
CA GLU A 72 -21.24 -14.20 23.57
C GLU A 72 -22.44 -14.77 22.81
N LEU A 73 -22.47 -14.60 21.48
CA LEU A 73 -23.49 -15.17 20.61
C LEU A 73 -23.54 -16.69 20.75
N ALA A 74 -22.40 -17.37 20.70
CA ALA A 74 -22.32 -18.81 20.88
C ALA A 74 -22.88 -19.23 22.24
N LEU A 75 -22.54 -18.50 23.32
CA LEU A 75 -23.07 -18.76 24.65
C LEU A 75 -24.59 -18.66 24.67
N ILE A 76 -25.18 -17.54 24.22
CA ILE A 76 -26.64 -17.33 24.30
C ILE A 76 -27.44 -18.21 23.32
N THR A 77 -26.84 -18.62 22.20
CA THR A 77 -27.47 -19.48 21.18
C THR A 77 -27.24 -20.97 21.41
N THR A 78 -26.53 -21.34 22.47
CA THR A 78 -26.38 -22.75 22.85
C THR A 78 -27.75 -23.36 23.13
N SER A 79 -27.95 -24.62 22.74
CA SER A 79 -29.21 -25.37 22.92
C SER A 79 -29.71 -25.34 24.36
N GLU A 80 -28.80 -25.42 25.34
CA GLU A 80 -29.09 -25.33 26.76
C GLU A 80 -29.71 -23.96 27.14
N ASN A 81 -29.07 -22.85 26.76
CA ASN A 81 -29.57 -21.50 27.05
C ASN A 81 -30.87 -21.19 26.29
N MET A 82 -31.05 -21.75 25.09
CA MET A 82 -32.32 -21.66 24.37
C MET A 82 -33.42 -22.49 25.05
N ALA A 83 -33.12 -23.72 25.48
CA ALA A 83 -34.07 -24.59 26.18
C ALA A 83 -34.49 -23.99 27.52
N LYS A 84 -33.55 -23.43 28.28
CA LYS A 84 -33.83 -22.73 29.54
C LYS A 84 -34.78 -21.55 29.31
N ARG A 85 -34.51 -20.69 28.33
CA ARG A 85 -35.41 -19.59 27.96
C ARG A 85 -36.78 -20.09 27.51
N ALA A 86 -36.85 -21.18 26.77
CA ALA A 86 -38.12 -21.78 26.35
C ALA A 86 -38.93 -22.26 27.57
N GLN A 87 -38.29 -22.91 28.55
CA GLN A 87 -38.94 -23.31 29.80
C GLN A 87 -39.42 -22.10 30.61
N GLU A 88 -38.61 -21.05 30.72
CA GLU A 88 -38.99 -19.79 31.39
C GLU A 88 -40.20 -19.11 30.71
N MET A 89 -40.36 -19.27 29.39
CA MET A 89 -41.53 -18.82 28.63
C MET A 89 -42.74 -19.77 28.71
N GLY A 90 -42.64 -20.86 29.48
CA GLY A 90 -43.73 -21.83 29.65
C GLY A 90 -43.84 -22.89 28.55
N TYR A 91 -42.87 -22.95 27.62
CA TYR A 91 -42.81 -24.06 26.67
C TYR A 91 -42.39 -25.35 27.37
N GLN A 92 -42.98 -26.46 26.96
CA GLN A 92 -42.61 -27.79 27.42
C GLN A 92 -41.88 -28.56 26.32
N PRO A 93 -40.94 -29.45 26.67
CA PRO A 93 -40.36 -30.38 25.73
C PRO A 93 -41.46 -31.19 25.02
N LEU A 94 -41.36 -31.31 23.69
CA LEU A 94 -42.31 -32.08 22.90
C LEU A 94 -42.16 -33.57 23.20
N ASP A 95 -43.26 -34.26 23.49
CA ASP A 95 -43.29 -35.72 23.55
C ASP A 95 -43.44 -36.28 22.12
N PRO A 96 -42.50 -37.11 21.63
CA PRO A 96 -42.56 -37.72 20.31
C PRO A 96 -43.86 -38.51 20.04
N GLN A 97 -44.54 -39.01 21.06
CA GLN A 97 -45.76 -39.81 20.92
C GLN A 97 -47.01 -38.97 20.58
N THR A 98 -46.97 -37.65 20.79
CA THR A 98 -48.10 -36.73 20.55
C THR A 98 -47.92 -35.84 19.32
N VAL A 99 -46.83 -36.02 18.57
CA VAL A 99 -46.52 -35.21 17.37
C VAL A 99 -47.45 -35.59 16.21
N GLN A 100 -48.24 -34.61 15.76
CA GLN A 100 -49.00 -34.71 14.52
C GLN A 100 -48.31 -33.93 13.40
N TYR A 101 -48.08 -34.58 12.27
CA TYR A 101 -47.46 -33.96 11.10
C TYR A 101 -48.54 -33.51 10.11
N LEU A 102 -48.51 -32.23 9.74
CA LEU A 102 -49.33 -31.67 8.67
C LEU A 102 -48.44 -31.36 7.46
N VAL A 103 -48.72 -32.00 6.32
CA VAL A 103 -48.04 -31.68 5.06
C VAL A 103 -48.76 -30.48 4.44
N ILE A 104 -48.03 -29.37 4.30
CA ILE A 104 -48.53 -28.16 3.66
C ILE A 104 -48.08 -28.19 2.19
N PRO A 105 -49.01 -28.25 1.21
CA PRO A 105 -48.67 -28.15 -0.21
C PRO A 105 -47.95 -26.83 -0.49
N GLU A 106 -46.96 -26.84 -1.38
CA GLU A 106 -46.18 -25.66 -1.78
C GLU A 106 -45.33 -25.01 -0.66
N TYR A 107 -45.05 -25.68 0.46
CA TYR A 107 -44.15 -25.13 1.48
C TYR A 107 -42.68 -25.22 1.00
N PRO A 108 -41.97 -24.09 0.79
CA PRO A 108 -40.61 -24.07 0.24
C PRO A 108 -39.53 -24.56 1.23
N GLY A 109 -39.93 -25.01 2.43
CA GLY A 109 -39.02 -25.42 3.49
C GLY A 109 -38.42 -24.24 4.27
N ARG A 110 -37.64 -24.57 5.30
CA ARG A 110 -36.90 -23.57 6.09
C ARG A 110 -35.77 -23.01 5.22
N GLN A 111 -35.91 -21.77 4.77
CA GLN A 111 -34.83 -21.14 4.02
C GLN A 111 -33.68 -20.82 4.98
N PRO A 112 -32.43 -21.23 4.66
CA PRO A 112 -31.29 -20.85 5.48
C PRO A 112 -31.16 -19.32 5.46
N ALA A 113 -31.17 -18.70 6.64
CA ALA A 113 -30.85 -17.28 6.76
C ALA A 113 -29.38 -17.09 6.35
N MET A 114 -29.15 -16.38 5.26
CA MET A 114 -27.81 -16.09 4.77
C MET A 114 -27.27 -14.86 5.54
N ILE A 115 -26.65 -15.13 6.70
CA ILE A 115 -26.24 -14.09 7.67
C ILE A 115 -24.93 -13.39 7.23
N ALA A 116 -24.17 -14.00 6.32
CA ALA A 116 -22.95 -13.42 5.78
C ALA A 116 -23.11 -13.03 4.30
N PRO A 117 -22.59 -11.86 3.87
CA PRO A 117 -22.40 -11.57 2.46
C PRO A 117 -21.60 -12.72 1.82
N PRO A 118 -21.98 -13.19 0.62
CA PRO A 118 -21.21 -14.20 -0.09
C PRO A 118 -19.77 -13.70 -0.27
N PRO A 119 -18.75 -14.58 -0.15
CA PRO A 119 -17.35 -14.20 -0.29
C PRO A 119 -17.19 -13.42 -1.59
N SER A 120 -16.78 -12.15 -1.47
CA SER A 120 -16.59 -11.28 -2.62
C SER A 120 -15.53 -11.95 -3.50
N VAL A 121 -15.89 -12.32 -4.73
CA VAL A 121 -14.92 -12.73 -5.73
C VAL A 121 -13.86 -11.61 -5.79
N PRO A 122 -12.55 -11.91 -5.64
CA PRO A 122 -11.52 -10.89 -5.71
C PRO A 122 -11.67 -10.16 -7.05
N HIS A 123 -12.19 -8.93 -7.01
CA HIS A 123 -12.22 -8.11 -8.20
C HIS A 123 -10.75 -7.83 -8.54
N PRO A 124 -10.31 -8.03 -9.79
CA PRO A 124 -8.96 -7.66 -10.16
C PRO A 124 -8.79 -6.18 -9.86
N VAL A 125 -8.00 -5.88 -8.83
CA VAL A 125 -7.70 -4.52 -8.40
C VAL A 125 -7.00 -3.86 -9.58
N LYS A 126 -7.71 -3.03 -10.33
CA LYS A 126 -7.10 -2.24 -11.39
C LYS A 126 -6.09 -1.32 -10.70
N PRO A 127 -4.78 -1.40 -10.99
CA PRO A 127 -3.82 -0.54 -10.32
C PRO A 127 -4.19 0.92 -10.59
N LEU A 128 -4.61 1.64 -9.55
CA LEU A 128 -4.92 3.07 -9.62
C LEU A 128 -3.66 3.94 -9.69
N ILE A 129 -2.49 3.32 -9.78
CA ILE A 129 -1.20 3.99 -9.78
C ILE A 129 -0.76 4.17 -11.23
N ARG A 130 -0.59 5.43 -11.67
CA ARG A 130 0.00 5.72 -12.99
C ARG A 130 1.44 5.18 -13.04
N ALA A 131 1.82 4.58 -14.16
CA ALA A 131 3.16 4.00 -14.37
C ALA A 131 4.32 4.98 -14.10
N SER A 132 4.08 6.29 -14.22
CA SER A 132 5.04 7.35 -13.89
C SER A 132 5.44 7.39 -12.41
N TYR A 133 4.61 6.89 -11.49
CA TYR A 133 4.94 6.80 -10.05
C TYR A 133 5.73 5.54 -9.70
N THR A 134 5.80 4.57 -10.62
CA THR A 134 6.62 3.35 -10.48
C THR A 134 7.95 3.44 -11.22
N GLN A 135 8.18 4.50 -12.01
CA GLN A 135 9.43 4.70 -12.73
C GLN A 135 10.54 5.14 -11.75
N SER A 136 11.72 4.54 -11.88
CA SER A 136 12.88 4.92 -11.06
C SER A 136 13.27 6.36 -11.37
N LEU A 137 13.51 7.16 -10.31
CA LEU A 137 14.03 8.53 -10.45
C LEU A 137 15.35 8.54 -11.25
N TRP A 138 16.14 7.46 -11.16
CA TRP A 138 17.37 7.30 -11.93
C TRP A 138 17.11 7.17 -13.43
N ASP A 139 16.08 6.43 -13.85
CA ASP A 139 15.76 6.27 -15.26
C ASP A 139 15.36 7.61 -15.89
N TRP A 140 14.55 8.41 -15.17
CA TRP A 140 14.18 9.76 -15.60
C TRP A 140 15.38 10.70 -15.70
N VAL A 141 16.31 10.66 -14.73
CA VAL A 141 17.52 11.50 -14.76
C VAL A 141 18.41 11.12 -15.95
N LEU A 142 18.60 9.82 -16.19
CA LEU A 142 19.41 9.29 -17.30
C LEU A 142 18.81 9.70 -18.66
N GLU A 143 17.49 9.64 -18.79
CA GLU A 143 16.78 10.05 -20.00
C GLU A 143 16.91 11.55 -20.27
N ASN A 144 16.79 12.38 -19.22
CA ASN A 144 16.91 13.83 -19.37
C ASN A 144 18.35 14.30 -19.63
N MET A 145 19.36 13.66 -19.03
CA MET A 145 20.77 13.98 -19.34
C MET A 145 21.15 13.57 -20.76
N ALA A 146 20.63 12.43 -21.26
CA ALA A 146 20.85 11.99 -22.63
C ALA A 146 20.26 13.00 -23.63
N ARG A 147 19.08 13.56 -23.30
CA ARG A 147 18.44 14.62 -24.08
C ARG A 147 19.22 15.94 -24.08
N VAL A 148 19.90 16.27 -22.99
CA VAL A 148 20.72 17.49 -22.87
C VAL A 148 22.09 17.33 -23.56
N GLY A 149 22.69 16.14 -23.52
CA GLY A 149 23.98 15.84 -24.14
C GLY A 149 23.98 15.70 -25.67
N GLY A 150 22.82 15.39 -26.28
CA GLY A 150 22.70 15.12 -27.72
C GLY A 150 22.56 16.34 -28.63
N SER A 151 22.60 17.58 -28.11
CA SER A 151 22.30 18.80 -28.89
C SER A 151 23.52 19.49 -29.52
N ARG A 152 24.60 18.75 -29.83
CA ARG A 152 25.88 19.37 -30.26
C ARG A 152 26.52 18.91 -31.58
N ASP A 153 25.88 18.04 -32.35
CA ASP A 153 26.34 17.69 -33.70
C ASP A 153 25.17 17.80 -34.68
N GLU A 154 24.90 19.00 -35.19
CA GLU A 154 24.21 19.25 -36.46
C GLU A 154 24.35 20.74 -36.82
N SER A 155 25.47 21.11 -37.46
CA SER A 155 25.60 22.14 -38.52
C SER A 155 27.04 22.24 -39.04
#